data_AF-A0A0D9XUA2-F1
#
_entry.id   AF-A0A0D9XUA2-F1
#
_cell.length_a   1.000
_cell.length_b   1.000
_cell.length_c   1.000
_cell.angle_alpha   90.00
_cell.angle_beta   90.00
_cell.angle_gamma   90.00
#
_symmetry.space_group_name_H-M   'P 1'
#
loop_
_entity.id
_entity.type
_entity.pdbx_description
1 polymer ?
#
loop_
_entity_poly.entity_id
_entity_poly.type
_entity_poly.pdbx_seq_one_letter_code
_entity_poly.pdbx_strand_id
1 'polypeptide(L)'
;MRMMRSSSVLLLLVLLDAAASSAAAGEVIKATAAAPRCNPTLLTPCAGPALFGGPVPPACCAQLRAQAGCLCAYARSPNYGGYVRSPNARRLLAVCRIPIPRCAPRP
;
A
#
# COMPACT_ATOMS: atom_id res chain seq x y z
N MET A 1 -54.63 32.06 -27.59
CA MET A 1 -54.00 31.69 -26.29
C MET A 1 -53.84 30.17 -26.30
N ARG A 2 -52.72 29.48 -26.12
CA ARG A 2 -51.33 29.76 -25.72
C ARG A 2 -50.50 28.65 -26.39
N MET A 3 -49.66 28.95 -27.38
CA MET A 3 -48.72 27.94 -27.91
C MET A 3 -47.34 28.53 -28.24
N MET A 4 -46.99 29.68 -27.65
CA MET A 4 -45.63 30.27 -27.72
C MET A 4 -44.95 30.33 -26.35
N ARG A 5 -45.56 29.75 -25.31
CA ARG A 5 -44.97 29.65 -23.97
C ARG A 5 -44.26 28.33 -23.71
N SER A 6 -44.65 27.23 -24.35
CA SER A 6 -44.02 25.92 -24.10
C SER A 6 -42.59 25.83 -24.63
N SER A 7 -42.26 26.44 -25.79
CA SER A 7 -40.88 26.37 -26.32
C SER A 7 -39.90 27.25 -25.56
N SER A 8 -40.27 28.46 -25.15
CA SER A 8 -39.40 29.30 -24.29
C SER A 8 -39.27 28.72 -22.88
N VAL A 9 -40.31 28.08 -22.33
CA VAL A 9 -40.23 27.40 -21.03
C VAL A 9 -39.36 26.14 -21.12
N LEU A 10 -39.44 25.34 -22.20
CA LEU A 10 -38.53 24.21 -22.41
C LEU A 10 -37.06 24.66 -22.53
N LEU A 11 -36.80 25.75 -23.27
CA LEU A 11 -35.44 26.28 -23.45
C LEU A 11 -34.87 26.86 -22.14
N LEU A 12 -35.69 27.53 -21.33
CA LEU A 12 -35.28 28.03 -20.01
C LEU A 12 -35.04 26.90 -19.00
N LEU A 13 -35.84 25.83 -19.02
CA LEU A 13 -35.65 24.68 -18.13
C LEU A 13 -34.36 23.90 -18.43
N VAL A 14 -33.98 23.75 -19.70
CA VAL A 14 -32.72 23.08 -20.09
C VAL A 14 -31.48 23.89 -19.70
N LEU A 15 -31.59 25.23 -19.59
CA LEU A 15 -30.47 26.10 -19.24
C LEU A 15 -30.24 26.24 -17.72
N LEU A 16 -31.25 26.01 -16.88
CA LEU A 16 -31.08 26.00 -15.41
C LEU A 16 -30.51 24.69 -14.85
N ASP A 17 -30.60 23.57 -15.57
CA ASP A 17 -30.02 22.28 -15.15
C ASP A 17 -28.58 22.04 -15.65
N ALA A 18 -27.94 23.04 -16.30
CA ALA A 18 -26.52 22.96 -16.67
C ALA A 18 -25.56 23.36 -15.53
N ALA A 19 -26.07 23.50 -14.30
CA ALA A 19 -25.30 23.86 -13.11
C ALA A 19 -25.36 22.79 -11.99
N ALA A 20 -25.38 21.49 -12.31
CA ALA A 20 -25.07 20.43 -11.33
C ALA A 20 -24.96 19.04 -11.98
N SER A 21 -23.86 18.72 -12.67
CA SER A 21 -23.50 17.32 -13.00
C SER A 21 -22.03 17.18 -13.38
N SER A 22 -21.10 17.56 -12.49
CA SER A 22 -19.84 16.80 -12.45
C SER A 22 -20.13 15.55 -11.63
N ALA A 23 -20.47 14.47 -12.34
CA ALA A 23 -20.61 13.15 -11.78
C ALA A 23 -19.45 12.91 -10.82
N ALA A 24 -19.81 12.60 -9.57
CA ALA A 24 -18.96 11.88 -8.67
C ALA A 24 -18.67 10.51 -9.32
N ALA A 25 -17.69 10.46 -10.22
CA ALA A 25 -16.73 9.38 -10.14
C ALA A 25 -16.03 9.61 -8.80
N GLY A 26 -16.66 9.13 -7.73
CA GLY A 26 -15.93 8.76 -6.54
C GLY A 26 -14.92 7.73 -7.00
N GLU A 27 -13.75 8.20 -7.44
CA GLU A 27 -12.56 7.49 -7.07
C GLU A 27 -12.65 7.47 -5.55
N VAL A 28 -13.08 6.32 -5.01
CA VAL A 28 -12.65 5.92 -3.70
C VAL A 28 -11.14 5.99 -3.84
N ILE A 29 -10.56 7.16 -3.51
CA ILE A 29 -9.19 7.26 -3.05
C ILE A 29 -9.26 6.39 -1.82
N LYS A 30 -9.10 5.09 -2.04
CA LYS A 30 -8.61 4.19 -1.04
C LYS A 30 -7.36 4.94 -0.64
N ALA A 31 -7.41 5.61 0.50
CA ALA A 31 -6.22 6.03 1.20
C ALA A 31 -5.50 4.71 1.48
N THR A 32 -4.85 4.17 0.45
CA THR A 32 -3.73 3.29 0.59
C THR A 32 -2.79 4.21 1.31
N ALA A 33 -2.80 4.15 2.65
CA ALA A 33 -1.71 4.66 3.46
C ALA A 33 -0.47 4.27 2.67
N ALA A 34 0.18 5.26 2.05
CA ALA A 34 1.12 5.01 0.97
C ALA A 34 2.04 3.93 1.49
N ALA A 35 1.98 2.73 0.90
CA ALA A 35 2.74 1.60 1.42
C ALA A 35 4.15 2.15 1.56
N PRO A 36 4.74 2.10 2.78
CA PRO A 36 5.99 2.78 3.02
C PRO A 36 6.92 2.37 1.90
N ARG A 37 7.38 3.36 1.11
CA ARG A 37 8.27 3.10 -0.04
C ARG A 37 9.33 2.14 0.48
N CYS A 38 9.51 1.01 -0.19
CA CYS A 38 10.37 -0.05 0.31
C CYS A 38 11.74 0.53 0.66
N ASN A 39 11.98 0.72 1.95
CA ASN A 39 13.17 1.35 2.48
C ASN A 39 13.84 0.37 3.46
N PRO A 40 14.95 -0.26 3.06
CA PRO A 40 15.65 -1.22 3.92
C PRO A 40 16.23 -0.55 5.17
N THR A 41 16.55 0.74 5.13
CA THR A 41 17.07 1.50 6.29
C THR A 41 16.07 1.56 7.44
N LEU A 42 14.77 1.49 7.13
CA LEU A 42 13.72 1.40 8.16
C LEU A 42 13.81 0.09 8.97
N LEU A 43 14.43 -0.98 8.44
CA LEU A 43 14.64 -2.27 9.11
C LEU A 43 15.91 -2.32 9.97
N THR A 44 16.65 -1.21 10.12
CA THR A 44 17.80 -1.10 11.04
C THR A 44 17.54 -1.66 12.45
N PRO A 45 16.37 -1.46 13.11
CA PRO A 45 16.11 -2.09 14.42
C PRO A 45 16.11 -3.63 14.39
N CYS A 46 15.99 -4.25 13.22
CA CYS A 46 16.08 -5.69 13.03
C CYS A 46 17.51 -6.18 12.74
N ALA A 47 18.47 -5.29 12.50
CA ALA A 47 19.80 -5.66 12.00
C ALA A 47 20.55 -6.58 12.97
N GLY A 48 20.59 -6.26 14.28
CA GLY A 48 21.21 -7.11 15.29
C GLY A 48 20.63 -8.53 15.30
N PRO A 49 19.31 -8.68 15.50
CA PRO A 49 18.65 -10.00 15.46
C PRO A 49 18.74 -10.72 14.12
N ALA A 50 18.78 -10.00 13.00
CA ALA A 50 18.93 -10.60 11.67
C ALA A 50 20.35 -11.15 11.44
N LEU A 51 21.38 -10.43 11.88
CA LEU A 51 22.78 -10.79 11.67
C LEU A 51 23.29 -11.79 12.70
N PHE A 52 23.05 -11.52 13.98
CA PHE A 52 23.62 -12.29 15.10
C PHE A 52 22.59 -13.18 15.82
N GLY A 53 21.30 -13.02 15.52
CA GLY A 53 20.24 -13.62 16.32
C GLY A 53 19.99 -12.86 17.63
N GLY A 54 19.20 -13.44 18.52
CA GLY A 54 18.90 -12.87 19.83
C GLY A 54 17.53 -12.20 19.94
N PRO A 55 17.32 -11.38 20.99
CA PRO A 55 16.02 -10.82 21.32
C PRO A 55 15.52 -9.83 20.25
N VAL A 56 14.26 -9.95 19.85
CA VAL A 56 13.66 -9.10 18.81
C VAL A 56 13.03 -7.88 19.45
N PRO A 57 13.48 -6.64 19.13
CA PRO A 57 12.89 -5.45 19.70
C PRO A 57 11.49 -5.20 19.11
N PRO A 58 10.55 -4.61 19.86
CA PRO A 58 9.19 -4.35 19.38
C PRO A 58 9.18 -3.43 18.15
N ALA A 59 10.11 -2.46 18.09
CA ALA A 59 10.31 -1.58 16.94
C ALA A 59 10.66 -2.34 15.65
N CYS A 60 11.42 -3.45 15.76
CA CYS A 60 11.69 -4.30 14.61
C CYS A 60 10.38 -4.89 14.07
N CYS A 61 9.56 -5.49 14.93
CA CYS A 61 8.28 -6.06 14.48
C CYS A 61 7.32 -5.02 13.91
N ALA A 62 7.26 -3.81 14.49
CA ALA A 62 6.44 -2.73 13.96
C ALA A 62 6.85 -2.39 12.52
N GLN A 63 8.15 -2.23 12.27
CA GLN A 63 8.63 -1.92 10.93
C GLN A 63 8.49 -3.09 9.95
N LEU A 64 8.75 -4.31 10.41
CA LEU A 64 8.68 -5.50 9.55
C LEU A 64 7.23 -5.72 9.06
N ARG A 65 6.23 -5.42 9.91
CA ARG A 65 4.81 -5.41 9.51
C ARG A 65 4.49 -4.28 8.54
N ALA A 66 4.95 -3.07 8.82
CA ALA A 66 4.76 -1.92 7.93
C ALA A 66 5.31 -2.19 6.52
N GLN A 67 6.40 -2.96 6.43
CA GLN A 67 7.07 -3.30 5.17
C GLN A 67 6.77 -4.72 4.67
N ALA A 68 5.71 -5.37 5.15
CA ALA A 68 5.38 -6.74 4.78
C ALA A 68 5.24 -6.93 3.25
N GLY A 69 4.67 -5.95 2.55
CA GLY A 69 4.55 -5.96 1.09
C GLY A 69 5.89 -5.88 0.33
N CYS A 70 6.95 -5.41 0.99
CA CYS A 70 8.28 -5.25 0.40
C CYS A 70 9.20 -6.46 0.61
N LEU A 71 8.81 -7.42 1.46
CA LEU A 71 9.68 -8.55 1.84
C LEU A 71 10.15 -9.37 0.64
N CYS A 72 9.31 -9.57 -0.37
CA CYS A 72 9.73 -10.26 -1.59
C CYS A 72 10.68 -9.44 -2.46
N ALA A 73 10.53 -8.12 -2.50
CA ALA A 73 11.48 -7.26 -3.18
C ALA A 73 12.86 -7.36 -2.52
N TYR A 74 12.91 -7.35 -1.18
CA TYR A 74 14.15 -7.54 -0.44
C TYR A 74 14.75 -8.94 -0.62
N ALA A 75 13.93 -9.99 -0.60
CA ALA A 75 14.37 -11.36 -0.85
C ALA A 75 15.00 -11.57 -2.23
N ARG A 76 14.54 -10.81 -3.24
CA ARG A 76 15.05 -10.85 -4.62
C ARG A 76 16.24 -9.92 -4.85
N SER A 77 16.46 -8.92 -4.00
CA SER A 77 17.60 -8.02 -4.15
C SER A 77 18.91 -8.81 -4.01
N PRO A 78 19.90 -8.65 -4.91
CA PRO A 78 21.20 -9.29 -4.75
C PRO A 78 21.90 -8.84 -3.46
N ASN A 79 21.68 -7.59 -3.03
CA ASN A 79 22.30 -7.01 -1.84
C ASN A 79 21.65 -7.48 -0.53
N TYR A 80 20.33 -7.73 -0.55
CA TYR A 80 19.56 -8.03 0.68
C TYR A 80 19.05 -9.47 0.76
N GLY A 81 18.96 -10.16 -0.37
CA GLY A 81 18.29 -11.45 -0.48
C GLY A 81 18.94 -12.56 0.33
N GLY A 82 20.26 -12.50 0.56
CA GLY A 82 20.96 -13.41 1.47
C GLY A 82 20.48 -13.26 2.91
N TYR A 83 20.40 -12.02 3.40
CA TYR A 83 19.94 -11.72 4.76
C TYR A 83 18.47 -12.09 4.97
N VAL A 84 17.60 -11.77 4.01
CA VAL A 84 16.15 -12.04 4.11
C VAL A 84 15.82 -13.53 4.04
N ARG A 85 16.61 -14.33 3.32
CA ARG A 85 16.44 -15.79 3.23
C ARG A 85 17.10 -16.56 4.36
N SER A 86 17.90 -15.89 5.20
CA SER A 86 18.60 -16.49 6.33
C SER A 86 17.65 -17.12 7.36
N PRO A 87 18.10 -18.12 8.14
CA PRO A 87 17.31 -18.69 9.22
C PRO A 87 16.93 -17.64 10.29
N ASN A 88 17.78 -16.64 10.52
CA ASN A 88 17.49 -15.55 11.47
C ASN A 88 16.35 -14.66 10.99
N ALA A 89 16.28 -14.32 9.70
CA ALA A 89 15.15 -13.58 9.15
C ALA A 89 13.82 -14.37 9.23
N ARG A 90 13.86 -15.69 9.03
CA ARG A 90 12.68 -16.56 9.25
C ARG A 90 12.23 -16.55 10.70
N ARG A 91 13.17 -16.57 11.66
CA ARG A 91 12.87 -16.42 13.09
C ARG A 91 12.23 -15.06 13.40
N LEU A 92 12.72 -13.98 12.81
CA LEU A 92 12.11 -12.64 12.98
C LEU A 92 10.65 -12.62 12.53
N LEU A 93 10.36 -13.19 11.35
CA LEU A 93 8.99 -13.31 10.84
C LEU A 93 8.10 -14.11 11.79
N ALA A 94 8.59 -15.23 12.31
CA ALA A 94 7.86 -16.06 13.27
C ALA A 94 7.56 -15.32 14.58
N VAL A 95 8.58 -14.71 15.20
CA VAL A 95 8.44 -13.95 16.46
C VAL A 95 7.47 -12.77 16.29
N CYS A 96 7.58 -12.05 15.16
CA CYS A 96 6.70 -10.94 14.86
C CYS A 96 5.31 -11.36 14.35
N ARG A 97 5.02 -12.66 14.23
CA ARG A 97 3.78 -13.22 13.68
C ARG A 97 3.45 -12.71 12.28
N ILE A 98 4.47 -12.61 11.43
CA ILE A 98 4.33 -12.20 10.04
C ILE A 98 4.43 -13.48 9.19
N PRO A 99 3.45 -13.75 8.31
CA PRO A 99 3.50 -14.93 7.46
C PRO A 99 4.72 -14.86 6.54
N ILE A 100 5.39 -15.99 6.36
CA ILE A 100 6.55 -16.08 5.46
C ILE A 100 6.04 -15.83 4.02
N PRO A 101 6.55 -14.81 3.32
CA PRO A 101 6.08 -14.50 1.99
C PRO A 101 6.55 -15.56 0.99
N ARG A 102 5.63 -16.05 0.17
CA ARG A 102 5.95 -16.92 -0.97
C ARG A 102 6.33 -16.03 -2.15
N CYS A 103 7.63 -15.84 -2.35
CA CYS A 103 8.12 -15.04 -3.46
C CYS A 103 8.29 -15.92 -4.69
N ALA A 104 7.67 -15.55 -5.82
CA ALA A 104 7.91 -16.25 -7.07
C ALA A 104 9.42 -16.17 -7.42
N PRO A 105 10.00 -17.25 -7.98
CA PRO A 105 11.37 -17.23 -8.50
C PRO A 105 11.52 -16.09 -9.52
N ARG A 106 12.72 -15.53 -9.64
CA ARG A 106 13.01 -14.64 -10.78
C ARG A 106 12.87 -15.47 -12.06
N PRO A 107 12.19 -14.97 -13.11
CA PRO A 107 12.27 -15.57 -14.44
C PRO A 107 13.70 -15.52 -14.97
#